data_AF-A0A7X7F5N9-F1
#
_entry.id   AF-A0A7X7F5N9-F1
#
_cell.length_a   1.000
_cell.length_b   1.000
_cell.length_c   1.000
_cell.angle_alpha   90.00
_cell.angle_beta   90.00
_cell.angle_gamma   90.00
#
_symmetry.space_group_name_H-M   'P 1'
#
loop_
_entity.id
_entity.type
_entity.pdbx_description
1 polymer ?
#
loop_
_entity_poly.entity_id
_entity_poly.type
_entity_poly.pdbx_seq_one_letter_code
_entity_poly.pdbx_strand_id
1 'polypeptide(L)'
;MSPQHSRPSRAKASSPPPVSPPTARAGGCVLHSAMVGALPMVNDLLRRTRLETFLGEALPKEDGRTKLSPTKALLVLLRNLLLSREPIYGVGEWAARYAPDLLGLTKNEVGLLNDDRVGRALDKLFAADVPSLVLRVASRVVKEFGLRLDELHNDSTTFSFFGAYPRRDTH
;
A
#
# COMPACT_ATOMS: atom_id res chain seq x y z
N MET A 1 5.09 -28.74 48.42
CA MET A 1 5.09 -27.28 48.18
C MET A 1 6.04 -27.00 47.04
N SER A 2 5.51 -26.80 45.83
CA SER A 2 6.33 -26.56 44.63
C SER A 2 6.55 -25.06 44.43
N PRO A 3 7.77 -24.59 44.13
CA PRO A 3 8.04 -23.16 43.97
C PRO A 3 7.54 -22.68 42.60
N GLN A 4 6.74 -21.61 42.59
CA GLN A 4 6.31 -20.92 41.38
C GLN A 4 7.45 -20.00 40.89
N HIS A 5 8.01 -20.31 39.71
CA HIS A 5 8.89 -19.40 39.01
C HIS A 5 8.06 -18.36 38.24
N SER A 6 8.02 -17.13 38.75
CA SER A 6 7.46 -15.97 38.06
C SER A 6 8.40 -15.55 36.92
N ARG A 7 7.94 -15.66 35.67
CA ARG A 7 8.68 -15.13 34.51
C ARG A 7 8.61 -13.59 34.50
N PRO A 8 9.72 -12.88 34.24
CA PRO A 8 9.69 -11.42 34.15
C PRO A 8 8.89 -10.97 32.93
N SER A 9 8.04 -9.96 33.15
CA SER A 9 7.29 -9.27 32.11
C SER A 9 8.25 -8.62 31.11
N ARG A 10 8.19 -9.06 29.85
CA ARG A 10 8.93 -8.46 28.74
C ARG A 10 8.37 -7.06 28.50
N ALA A 11 9.09 -6.03 28.94
CA ALA A 11 8.76 -4.65 28.61
C ALA A 11 8.64 -4.53 27.08
N LYS A 12 7.49 -4.04 26.60
CA LYS A 12 7.27 -3.70 25.19
C LYS A 12 8.32 -2.66 24.82
N ALA A 13 9.25 -3.02 23.93
CA ALA A 13 10.13 -2.04 23.30
C ALA A 13 9.26 -0.91 22.73
N SER A 14 9.52 0.32 23.15
CA SER A 14 8.84 1.49 22.63
C SER A 14 9.09 1.57 21.12
N SER A 15 8.02 1.62 20.34
CA SER A 15 8.09 1.85 18.90
C SER A 15 8.94 3.09 18.63
N PRO A 16 9.79 3.12 17.58
CA PRO A 16 10.43 4.35 17.16
C PRO A 16 9.36 5.43 16.92
N PRO A 17 9.68 6.71 17.22
CA PRO A 17 8.73 7.78 16.98
C PRO A 17 8.31 7.78 15.51
N PRO A 18 7.02 8.02 15.21
CA PRO A 18 6.55 8.00 13.84
C PRO A 18 7.33 9.02 13.03
N VAL A 19 7.89 8.57 11.89
CA VAL A 19 8.53 9.45 10.92
C VAL A 19 7.52 10.53 10.59
N SER A 20 7.87 11.76 10.90
CA SER A 20 7.02 12.93 10.73
C SER A 20 7.66 13.85 9.71
N PRO A 21 6.88 14.54 8.88
CA PRO A 21 7.42 15.52 7.94
C PRO A 21 8.27 16.56 8.70
N PRO A 22 9.33 17.11 8.08
CA PRO A 22 10.13 18.17 8.68
C PRO A 22 9.23 19.32 9.15
N THR A 23 9.40 19.72 10.41
CA THR A 23 8.62 20.79 11.01
C THR A 23 9.51 21.92 11.48
N ALA A 24 9.11 23.16 11.16
CA ALA A 24 9.73 24.37 11.69
C ALA A 24 8.71 25.12 12.55
N ARG A 25 9.18 25.73 13.64
CA ARG A 25 8.33 26.49 14.58
C ARG A 25 8.86 27.91 14.70
N ALA A 26 8.01 28.90 14.47
CA ALA A 26 8.34 30.31 14.62
C ALA A 26 7.07 31.11 14.97
N GLY A 27 7.14 31.99 15.97
CA GLY A 27 6.06 32.94 16.29
C GLY A 27 4.68 32.32 16.58
N GLY A 28 4.62 31.10 17.13
CA GLY A 28 3.36 30.37 17.36
C GLY A 28 2.81 29.64 16.13
N CYS A 29 3.47 29.76 14.97
CA CYS A 29 3.16 28.99 13.77
C CYS A 29 4.01 27.71 13.69
N VAL A 30 3.43 26.67 13.10
CA VAL A 30 4.12 25.41 12.75
C VAL A 30 4.07 25.25 11.23
N LEU A 31 5.23 25.24 10.59
CA LEU A 31 5.38 24.91 9.18
C LEU A 31 5.62 23.41 9.04
N HIS A 32 4.88 22.77 8.14
CA HIS A 32 5.08 21.37 7.75
C HIS A 32 5.59 21.32 6.32
N SER A 33 6.77 20.75 6.10
CA SER A 33 7.31 20.50 4.77
C SER A 33 6.95 19.09 4.31
N ALA A 34 6.47 18.94 3.08
CA ALA A 34 6.14 17.64 2.52
C ALA A 34 6.60 17.54 1.06
N MET A 35 6.93 16.32 0.63
CA MET A 35 7.28 16.02 -0.75
C MET A 35 6.01 15.89 -1.61
N VAL A 36 6.07 16.44 -2.82
CA VAL A 36 5.04 16.24 -3.86
C VAL A 36 5.55 15.25 -4.90
N GLY A 37 6.76 15.45 -5.41
CA GLY A 37 7.38 14.58 -6.41
C GLY A 37 6.50 14.42 -7.67
N ALA A 38 6.54 13.23 -8.29
CA ALA A 38 5.70 12.90 -9.45
C ALA A 38 4.30 12.39 -9.09
N LEU A 39 3.89 12.44 -7.81
CA LEU A 39 2.58 11.96 -7.37
C LEU A 39 1.40 12.61 -8.12
N PRO A 40 1.38 13.92 -8.43
CA PRO A 40 0.27 14.50 -9.17
C PRO A 40 0.04 13.83 -10.54
N MET A 41 1.11 13.51 -11.26
CA MET A 41 1.03 12.84 -12.55
C MET A 41 0.57 11.39 -12.40
N VAL A 42 1.12 10.66 -11.43
CA VAL A 42 0.70 9.28 -11.13
C VAL A 42 -0.78 9.25 -10.71
N ASN A 43 -1.21 10.18 -9.87
CA ASN A 43 -2.60 10.29 -9.42
C ASN A 43 -3.56 10.60 -10.57
N ASP A 44 -3.15 11.45 -11.52
CA ASP A 44 -3.93 11.72 -12.72
C ASP A 44 -4.14 10.43 -13.53
N LEU A 45 -3.08 9.67 -13.75
CA LEU A 45 -3.15 8.39 -14.44
C LEU A 45 -4.05 7.39 -13.70
N LEU A 46 -3.86 7.21 -12.40
CA LEU A 46 -4.67 6.30 -11.57
C LEU A 46 -6.16 6.68 -11.57
N ARG A 47 -6.48 7.98 -11.60
CA ARG A 47 -7.85 8.48 -11.70
C ARG A 47 -8.46 8.15 -13.07
N ARG A 48 -7.74 8.41 -14.16
CA ARG A 48 -8.20 8.15 -15.53
C ARG A 48 -8.41 6.66 -15.80
N THR A 49 -7.54 5.81 -15.26
CA THR A 49 -7.68 4.35 -15.33
C THR A 49 -8.72 3.78 -14.37
N ARG A 50 -9.30 4.61 -13.47
CA ARG A 50 -10.29 4.22 -12.46
C ARG A 50 -9.82 3.09 -11.54
N LEU A 51 -8.50 2.97 -11.33
CA LEU A 51 -7.93 1.83 -10.61
C LEU A 51 -8.47 1.72 -9.18
N GLU A 52 -8.62 2.85 -8.48
CA GLU A 52 -9.16 2.89 -7.12
C GLU A 52 -10.59 2.33 -7.06
N THR A 53 -11.44 2.69 -8.03
CA THR A 53 -12.81 2.17 -8.12
C THR A 53 -12.80 0.66 -8.35
N PHE A 54 -11.99 0.18 -9.30
CA PHE A 54 -11.97 -1.25 -9.61
C PHE A 54 -11.39 -2.10 -8.48
N LEU A 55 -10.38 -1.58 -7.76
CA LEU A 55 -9.89 -2.21 -6.53
C LEU A 55 -10.98 -2.24 -5.44
N GLY A 56 -11.66 -1.12 -5.21
CA GLY A 56 -12.73 -1.05 -4.21
C GLY A 56 -13.90 -2.01 -4.47
N GLU A 57 -14.20 -2.29 -5.74
CA GLU A 57 -15.23 -3.25 -6.12
C GLU A 57 -14.74 -4.71 -6.11
N ALA A 58 -13.46 -4.95 -6.37
CA ALA A 58 -12.89 -6.30 -6.41
C ALA A 58 -12.55 -6.85 -5.01
N LEU A 59 -12.24 -5.97 -4.06
CA LEU A 59 -11.83 -6.37 -2.71
C LEU A 59 -13.03 -6.59 -1.78
N PRO A 60 -12.90 -7.44 -0.74
CA PRO A 60 -13.94 -7.63 0.26
C PRO A 60 -14.35 -6.31 0.90
N LYS A 61 -15.65 -6.13 1.14
CA LYS A 61 -16.20 -4.95 1.82
C LYS A 61 -15.52 -4.74 3.18
N GLU A 62 -15.23 -3.48 3.47
CA GLU A 62 -14.61 -3.08 4.73
C GLU A 62 -15.61 -3.27 5.88
N ASP A 63 -15.12 -3.77 7.01
CA ASP A 63 -15.89 -3.91 8.24
C ASP A 63 -15.44 -2.87 9.28
N GLY A 64 -16.17 -2.77 10.41
CA GLY A 64 -15.84 -1.81 11.48
C GLY A 64 -14.48 -2.04 12.15
N ARG A 65 -13.78 -3.13 11.84
CA ARG A 65 -12.42 -3.41 12.34
C ARG A 65 -11.34 -2.86 11.40
N THR A 66 -11.72 -2.46 10.20
CA THR A 66 -10.82 -1.93 9.17
C THR A 66 -10.39 -0.52 9.53
N LYS A 67 -9.17 -0.38 10.04
CA LYS A 67 -8.57 0.93 10.40
C LYS A 67 -7.93 1.66 9.22
N LEU A 68 -7.52 0.89 8.20
CA LEU A 68 -6.96 1.39 6.96
C LEU A 68 -7.55 0.54 5.84
N SER A 69 -8.14 1.20 4.85
CA SER A 69 -8.70 0.56 3.67
C SER A 69 -7.64 -0.29 2.94
N PRO A 70 -7.93 -1.57 2.60
CA PRO A 70 -7.06 -2.37 1.75
C PRO A 70 -6.78 -1.69 0.40
N THR A 71 -7.80 -1.06 -0.19
CA THR A 71 -7.67 -0.28 -1.43
C THR A 71 -6.64 0.82 -1.27
N LYS A 72 -6.73 1.64 -0.21
CA LYS A 72 -5.75 2.70 0.06
C LYS A 72 -4.35 2.13 0.27
N ALA A 73 -4.21 1.04 1.05
CA ALA A 73 -2.90 0.42 1.28
C ALA A 73 -2.24 -0.08 -0.03
N LEU A 74 -2.99 -0.74 -0.90
CA LEU A 74 -2.50 -1.19 -2.21
C LEU A 74 -2.14 -0.03 -3.14
N LEU A 75 -2.94 1.02 -3.12
CA LEU A 75 -2.73 2.25 -3.88
C LEU A 75 -1.46 3.01 -3.43
N VAL A 76 -1.16 3.00 -2.13
CA VAL A 76 0.10 3.53 -1.58
C VAL A 76 1.28 2.65 -2.02
N LEU A 77 1.14 1.33 -1.92
CA LEU A 77 2.17 0.39 -2.36
C LEU A 77 2.50 0.54 -3.85
N LEU A 78 1.48 0.71 -4.70
CA LEU A 78 1.66 0.93 -6.13
C LEU A 78 2.42 2.24 -6.41
N ARG A 79 2.07 3.33 -5.73
CA ARG A 79 2.79 4.61 -5.85
C ARG A 79 4.24 4.46 -5.42
N ASN A 80 4.51 3.73 -4.33
CA ASN A 80 5.87 3.42 -3.91
C ASN A 80 6.63 2.63 -4.99
N LEU A 81 6.03 1.58 -5.55
CA LEU A 81 6.64 0.76 -6.60
C LEU A 81 7.01 1.55 -7.86
N LEU A 82 6.21 2.56 -8.21
CA LEU A 82 6.45 3.42 -9.36
C LEU A 82 7.50 4.50 -9.09
N LEU A 83 7.59 5.03 -7.86
CA LEU A 83 8.37 6.23 -7.57
C LEU A 83 9.68 6.00 -6.81
N SER A 84 9.76 4.99 -5.94
CA SER A 84 10.91 4.85 -5.03
C SER A 84 11.33 3.41 -4.79
N ARG A 85 10.43 2.43 -5.01
CA ARG A 85 10.68 1.00 -4.87
C ARG A 85 11.21 0.62 -3.48
N GLU A 86 10.76 1.32 -2.45
CA GLU A 86 11.12 1.02 -1.07
C GLU A 86 10.58 -0.38 -0.71
N PRO A 87 11.29 -1.16 0.10
CA PRO A 87 10.79 -2.43 0.58
C PRO A 87 9.48 -2.24 1.37
N ILE A 88 8.65 -3.28 1.46
CA ILE A 88 7.31 -3.19 2.06
C ILE A 88 7.35 -2.64 3.51
N TYR A 89 8.37 -3.00 4.29
CA TYR A 89 8.57 -2.48 5.65
C TYR A 89 8.94 -0.98 5.70
N GLY A 90 9.48 -0.42 4.62
CA GLY A 90 9.82 1.00 4.48
C GLY A 90 8.70 1.87 3.94
N VAL A 91 7.57 1.29 3.49
CA VAL A 91 6.47 2.04 2.85
C VAL A 91 5.85 3.08 3.79
N GLY A 92 5.76 2.80 5.08
CA GLY A 92 5.23 3.76 6.06
C GLY A 92 6.13 4.99 6.21
N GLU A 93 7.44 4.77 6.33
CA GLU A 93 8.43 5.85 6.42
C GLU A 93 8.50 6.65 5.11
N TRP A 94 8.41 5.97 3.98
CA TRP A 94 8.31 6.60 2.67
C TRP A 94 7.09 7.50 2.55
N ALA A 95 5.90 6.99 2.92
CA ALA A 95 4.65 7.72 2.84
C ALA A 95 4.64 8.97 3.75
N ALA A 96 5.29 8.90 4.92
CA ALA A 96 5.39 10.01 5.86
C ALA A 96 6.16 11.23 5.32
N ARG A 97 6.99 11.05 4.29
CA ARG A 97 7.73 12.15 3.64
C ARG A 97 6.87 12.94 2.66
N TYR A 98 5.77 12.35 2.18
CA TYR A 98 4.89 12.96 1.18
C TYR A 98 3.67 13.64 1.80
N ALA A 99 3.04 14.53 1.04
CA ALA A 99 1.78 15.12 1.43
C ALA A 99 0.68 14.02 1.51
N PRO A 100 0.02 13.79 2.67
CA PRO A 100 -0.88 12.66 2.86
C PRO A 100 -2.05 12.61 1.88
N ASP A 101 -2.58 13.78 1.52
CA ASP A 101 -3.66 13.97 0.56
C ASP A 101 -3.28 13.49 -0.84
N LEU A 102 -2.02 13.64 -1.26
CA LEU A 102 -1.53 13.08 -2.52
C LEU A 102 -1.44 11.56 -2.51
N LEU A 103 -1.45 10.92 -1.34
CA LEU A 103 -1.50 9.47 -1.18
C LEU A 103 -2.92 8.95 -0.97
N GLY A 104 -3.94 9.83 -0.93
CA GLY A 104 -5.32 9.45 -0.60
C GLY A 104 -5.50 9.09 0.88
N LEU A 105 -4.63 9.63 1.75
CA LEU A 105 -4.60 9.34 3.18
C LEU A 105 -4.85 10.59 4.02
N THR A 106 -5.48 10.39 5.18
CA THR A 106 -5.43 11.36 6.27
C THR A 106 -4.09 11.26 7.02
N LYS A 107 -3.73 12.30 7.79
CA LYS A 107 -2.54 12.27 8.65
C LYS A 107 -2.53 11.07 9.61
N ASN A 108 -3.69 10.69 10.13
CA ASN A 108 -3.83 9.54 11.03
C ASN A 108 -3.61 8.21 10.28
N GLU A 109 -4.11 8.09 9.06
CA GLU A 109 -3.95 6.89 8.23
C GLU A 109 -2.48 6.66 7.81
N VAL A 110 -1.69 7.72 7.63
CA VAL A 110 -0.23 7.58 7.39
C VAL A 110 0.42 6.84 8.56
N GLY A 111 0.07 7.17 9.80
CA GLY A 111 0.58 6.47 10.99
C GLY A 111 0.09 5.02 11.14
N LEU A 112 -0.88 4.60 10.34
CA LEU A 112 -1.34 3.21 10.28
C LEU A 112 -0.61 2.39 9.22
N LEU A 113 0.15 2.99 8.31
CA LEU A 113 0.88 2.23 7.31
C LEU A 113 2.00 1.40 7.95
N ASN A 114 1.94 0.10 7.73
CA ASN A 114 3.02 -0.83 8.02
C ASN A 114 2.92 -2.04 7.09
N ASP A 115 4.00 -2.81 7.06
CA ASP A 115 4.12 -4.05 6.28
C ASP A 115 3.01 -5.04 6.57
N ASP A 116 2.63 -5.23 7.83
CA ASP A 116 1.56 -6.14 8.24
C ASP A 116 0.19 -5.76 7.63
N ARG A 117 -0.16 -4.46 7.58
CA ARG A 117 -1.40 -4.01 6.92
C ARG A 117 -1.30 -4.08 5.40
N VAL A 118 -0.16 -3.75 4.83
CA VAL A 118 0.07 -3.88 3.38
C VAL A 118 0.01 -5.34 2.95
N GLY A 119 0.62 -6.25 3.72
CA GLY A 119 0.58 -7.70 3.51
C GLY A 119 -0.85 -8.24 3.56
N ARG A 120 -1.63 -7.88 4.57
CA ARG A 120 -3.06 -8.26 4.62
C ARG A 120 -3.87 -7.69 3.45
N ALA A 121 -3.52 -6.52 2.92
CA ALA A 121 -4.17 -5.98 1.73
C ALA A 121 -3.80 -6.77 0.47
N LEU A 122 -2.54 -7.23 0.36
CA LEU A 122 -2.10 -8.15 -0.68
C LEU A 122 -2.78 -9.52 -0.58
N ASP A 123 -2.95 -10.06 0.62
CA ASP A 123 -3.70 -11.32 0.83
C ASP A 123 -5.15 -11.19 0.33
N LYS A 124 -5.80 -10.06 0.61
CA LYS A 124 -7.16 -9.77 0.11
C LYS A 124 -7.20 -9.64 -1.41
N LEU A 125 -6.19 -9.02 -2.01
CA LEU A 125 -6.06 -8.92 -3.46
C LEU A 125 -5.84 -10.30 -4.09
N PHE A 126 -5.00 -11.13 -3.49
CA PHE A 126 -4.74 -12.49 -3.94
C PHE A 126 -5.99 -13.37 -3.92
N ALA A 127 -6.86 -13.18 -2.91
CA ALA A 127 -8.14 -13.87 -2.82
C ALA A 127 -9.24 -13.30 -3.74
N ALA A 128 -9.02 -12.13 -4.36
CA ALA A 128 -9.99 -11.52 -5.27
C ALA A 128 -9.89 -12.13 -6.68
N ASP A 129 -10.89 -11.86 -7.52
CA ASP A 129 -10.87 -12.20 -8.95
C ASP A 129 -9.91 -11.25 -9.71
N VAL A 130 -8.61 -11.51 -9.56
CA VAL A 130 -7.53 -10.74 -10.19
C VAL A 130 -7.62 -10.75 -11.72
N PRO A 131 -7.89 -11.87 -12.41
CA PRO A 131 -8.07 -11.86 -13.86
C PRO A 131 -9.15 -10.87 -14.32
N SER A 132 -10.33 -10.88 -13.69
CA SER A 132 -11.38 -9.92 -14.01
C SER A 132 -10.98 -8.48 -13.70
N LEU A 133 -10.32 -8.23 -12.55
CA LEU A 133 -9.80 -6.90 -12.21
C LEU A 133 -8.83 -6.38 -13.29
N VAL A 134 -7.86 -7.20 -13.69
CA VAL A 134 -6.86 -6.85 -14.72
C VAL A 134 -7.55 -6.55 -16.05
N LEU A 135 -8.49 -7.41 -16.47
CA LEU A 135 -9.24 -7.20 -17.71
C LEU A 135 -10.05 -5.90 -17.69
N ARG A 136 -10.67 -5.55 -16.56
CA ARG A 136 -11.42 -4.29 -16.40
C ARG A 136 -10.51 -3.07 -16.50
N VAL A 137 -9.35 -3.11 -15.84
CA VAL A 137 -8.35 -2.03 -15.90
C VAL A 137 -7.82 -1.88 -17.33
N ALA A 138 -7.39 -2.98 -17.96
CA ALA A 138 -6.85 -2.97 -19.32
C ALA A 138 -7.89 -2.44 -20.33
N SER A 139 -9.13 -2.94 -20.25
CA SER A 139 -10.24 -2.47 -21.10
C SER A 139 -10.51 -0.98 -20.92
N ARG A 140 -10.42 -0.47 -19.68
CA ARG A 140 -10.55 0.96 -19.39
C ARG A 140 -9.40 1.76 -19.98
N VAL A 141 -8.16 1.29 -19.84
CA VAL A 141 -6.96 1.93 -20.41
C VAL A 141 -7.07 2.03 -21.93
N VAL A 142 -7.39 0.93 -22.62
CA VAL A 142 -7.54 0.91 -24.09
C VAL A 142 -8.56 1.97 -24.54
N LYS A 143 -9.72 2.04 -23.89
CA LYS A 143 -10.76 3.01 -24.22
C LYS A 143 -10.39 4.45 -23.88
N GLU A 144 -9.79 4.67 -22.71
CA GLU A 144 -9.41 6.01 -22.21
C GLU A 144 -8.30 6.65 -23.05
N PHE A 145 -7.38 5.85 -23.59
CA PHE A 145 -6.23 6.34 -24.35
C PHE A 145 -6.31 6.06 -25.86
N GLY A 146 -7.40 5.45 -26.34
CA GLY A 146 -7.58 5.13 -27.76
C GLY A 146 -6.50 4.21 -28.32
N LEU A 147 -6.07 3.22 -27.53
CA LEU A 147 -4.98 2.32 -27.93
C LEU A 147 -5.45 1.39 -29.07
N ARG A 148 -4.63 1.27 -30.11
CA ARG A 148 -4.83 0.25 -31.16
C ARG A 148 -4.43 -1.11 -30.63
N LEU A 149 -5.26 -2.12 -30.91
CA LEU A 149 -5.03 -3.51 -30.49
C LEU A 149 -4.62 -4.42 -31.64
N ASP A 150 -4.34 -3.84 -32.82
CA ASP A 150 -3.96 -4.57 -34.02
C ASP A 150 -2.61 -5.28 -33.86
N GLU A 151 -1.76 -4.78 -32.95
CA GLU A 151 -0.47 -5.34 -32.59
C GLU A 151 -0.24 -5.18 -31.08
N LEU A 152 -0.15 -6.31 -30.36
CA LEU A 152 0.06 -6.33 -28.91
C LEU A 152 1.38 -7.03 -28.59
N HIS A 153 2.40 -6.26 -28.26
CA HIS A 153 3.65 -6.80 -27.72
C HIS A 153 3.59 -6.81 -26.20
N ASN A 154 3.68 -8.02 -25.62
CA ASN A 154 3.92 -8.19 -24.20
C ASN A 154 5.39 -8.59 -24.01
N ASP A 155 6.23 -7.62 -23.63
CA ASP A 155 7.62 -7.90 -23.23
C ASP A 155 7.66 -8.24 -21.73
N SER A 156 7.25 -9.47 -21.41
CA SER A 156 7.25 -9.95 -20.02
C SER A 156 8.60 -10.60 -19.68
N THR A 157 9.37 -9.99 -18.79
CA THR A 157 10.48 -10.69 -18.12
C THR A 157 9.93 -11.52 -16.96
N THR A 158 9.84 -12.83 -17.14
CA THR A 158 9.44 -13.76 -16.06
C THR A 158 10.60 -13.95 -15.09
N PHE A 159 10.44 -13.52 -13.83
CA PHE A 159 11.30 -13.93 -12.73
C PHE A 159 10.62 -15.05 -11.94
N SER A 160 11.15 -16.26 -12.00
CA SER A 160 10.70 -17.39 -11.19
C SER A 160 11.54 -17.49 -9.92
N PHE A 161 10.87 -17.56 -8.77
CA PHE A 161 11.52 -17.80 -7.48
C PHE A 161 11.42 -19.29 -7.15
N PHE A 162 12.54 -19.92 -6.82
CA PHE A 162 12.60 -21.32 -6.40
C PHE A 162 13.03 -21.38 -4.94
N GLY A 163 12.26 -22.09 -4.11
CA GLY A 163 12.53 -22.26 -2.69
C GLY A 163 11.74 -23.45 -2.12
N ALA A 164 12.23 -24.02 -1.02
CA ALA A 164 11.54 -25.10 -0.31
C ALA A 164 10.38 -24.51 0.52
N TYR A 165 9.22 -24.35 -0.11
CA TYR A 165 8.00 -24.01 0.62
C TYR A 165 7.50 -25.27 1.34
N PRO A 166 7.37 -25.27 2.67
CA PRO A 166 6.70 -26.37 3.35
C PRO A 166 5.28 -26.48 2.80
N ARG A 167 4.93 -27.66 2.31
CA ARG A 167 3.59 -27.98 1.80
C ARG A 167 2.62 -27.68 2.94
N ARG A 168 1.61 -26.83 2.70
CA ARG A 168 0.50 -26.71 3.64
C ARG A 168 -0.28 -28.01 3.56
N ASP A 169 -0.24 -28.79 4.63
CA ASP A 169 -1.17 -29.90 4.83
C ASP A 169 -2.57 -29.30 4.98
N THR A 170 -3.44 -29.62 4.01
CA THR A 170 -4.87 -29.36 4.09
C THR A 170 -5.46 -30.24 5.19
N HIS A 171 -5.98 -29.62 6.25
CA HIS A 171 -6.91 -30.25 7.18
C HIS A 171 -8.31 -30.33 6.57
#